data_AF-A0A807ZN41-F1
#
_entry.id   AF-A0A807ZN41-F1
#
_cell.length_a   1.000
_cell.length_b   1.000
_cell.length_c   1.000
_cell.angle_alpha   90.00
_cell.angle_beta   90.00
_cell.angle_gamma   90.00
#
_symmetry.space_group_name_H-M   'P 1'
#
loop_
_entity.id
_entity.type
_entity.pdbx_description
1 polymer ?
#
loop_
_entity_poly.entity_id
_entity_poly.type
_entity_poly.pdbx_seq_one_letter_code
_entity_poly.pdbx_strand_id
1 'polypeptide(L)'
;MSDCSPAEWRTLLEQAVAVTNVTDVARRLGVARSSLSLLLNGKYPGSTGNMAARIMATLAVCPVYGDTRSADICAARRAAPIPTSNPFALRQWRECQQCNLYTGE
;
A
#
# COMPACT_ATOMS: atom_id res chain seq x y z
N MET A 1 7.52 17.14 -8.82
CA MET A 1 7.94 15.73 -8.91
C MET A 1 8.00 15.22 -7.49
N SER A 2 6.95 14.54 -7.05
CA SER A 2 6.72 14.22 -5.63
C SER A 2 7.56 13.01 -5.22
N ASP A 3 8.45 13.26 -4.28
CA ASP A 3 9.18 12.30 -3.47
C ASP A 3 8.26 11.22 -2.88
N CYS A 4 8.46 9.98 -3.28
CA CYS A 4 7.95 8.79 -2.60
C CYS A 4 8.85 8.52 -1.39
N SER A 5 8.65 9.32 -0.32
CA SER A 5 9.44 9.28 0.93
C SER A 5 8.80 8.37 1.98
N PRO A 6 9.54 7.85 2.98
CA PRO A 6 9.06 6.97 4.07
C PRO A 6 7.96 7.56 4.97
N ALA A 7 7.46 8.76 4.65
CA ALA A 7 6.29 9.40 5.24
C ALA A 7 4.95 8.82 4.71
N GLU A 8 4.91 8.21 3.53
CA GLU A 8 3.63 7.81 2.91
C GLU A 8 2.87 6.73 3.70
N TRP A 9 3.57 5.69 4.19
CA TRP A 9 2.91 4.62 4.94
C TRP A 9 2.42 5.08 6.32
N ARG A 10 3.10 6.05 6.96
CA ARG A 10 2.66 6.64 8.23
C ARG A 10 1.38 7.45 8.04
N THR A 11 1.37 8.32 7.04
CA THR A 11 0.18 9.11 6.71
C THR A 11 -1.00 8.21 6.35
N LEU A 12 -0.77 7.16 5.54
CA LEU A 12 -1.81 6.16 5.22
C LEU A 12 -2.35 5.47 6.48
N LEU A 13 -1.46 5.12 7.41
CA LEU A 13 -1.85 4.52 8.67
C LEU A 13 -2.70 5.48 9.51
N GLU A 14 -2.27 6.73 9.67
CA GLU A 14 -3.00 7.76 10.43
C GLU A 14 -4.37 8.01 9.83
N GLN A 15 -4.48 8.11 8.51
CA GLN A 15 -5.75 8.25 7.79
C GLN A 15 -6.66 7.05 8.02
N ALA A 16 -6.15 5.82 7.89
CA ALA A 16 -6.93 4.62 8.12
C ALA A 16 -7.46 4.52 9.56
N VAL A 17 -6.63 4.92 10.53
CA VAL A 17 -7.00 4.98 11.95
C VAL A 17 -8.04 6.08 12.20
N ALA A 18 -7.90 7.25 11.56
CA ALA A 18 -8.85 8.35 11.68
C ALA A 18 -10.23 8.01 11.10
N VAL A 19 -10.27 7.24 10.00
CA VAL A 19 -11.52 6.77 9.38
C VAL A 19 -12.19 5.66 10.19
N THR A 20 -11.39 4.79 10.84
CA THR A 20 -11.91 3.64 11.59
C THR A 20 -11.50 3.72 13.06
N ASN A 21 -10.45 3.00 13.46
CA ASN A 21 -9.77 3.08 14.75
C ASN A 21 -8.55 2.16 14.72
N VAL A 22 -7.66 2.32 15.70
CA VAL A 22 -6.44 1.50 15.84
C VAL A 22 -6.73 0.00 15.91
N THR A 23 -7.83 -0.41 16.53
CA THR A 23 -8.18 -1.83 16.70
C THR A 23 -8.59 -2.48 15.38
N ASP A 24 -9.43 -1.82 14.58
CA ASP A 24 -9.86 -2.33 13.28
C ASP A 24 -8.69 -2.39 12.30
N VAL A 25 -7.85 -1.34 12.28
CA VAL A 25 -6.63 -1.31 11.46
C VAL A 25 -5.65 -2.42 11.88
N ALA A 26 -5.47 -2.66 13.19
CA ALA A 26 -4.65 -3.76 13.69
C ALA A 26 -5.15 -5.13 13.22
N ARG A 27 -6.48 -5.33 13.26
CA ARG A 27 -7.12 -6.55 12.78
C ARG A 27 -6.92 -6.74 11.28
N ARG A 28 -7.08 -5.69 10.48
CA ARG A 28 -6.83 -5.73 9.01
C ARG A 28 -5.40 -6.08 8.69
N LEU A 29 -4.45 -5.51 9.44
CA LEU A 29 -3.02 -5.76 9.26
C LEU A 29 -2.56 -7.10 9.85
N GLY A 30 -3.37 -7.77 10.67
CA GLY A 30 -2.98 -9.01 11.36
C GLY A 30 -1.87 -8.81 12.39
N VAL A 31 -1.85 -7.66 13.06
CA VAL A 31 -0.81 -7.28 14.05
C VAL A 31 -1.45 -6.94 15.39
N ALA A 32 -0.67 -7.00 16.47
CA ALA A 32 -1.16 -6.62 17.79
C ALA A 32 -1.48 -5.10 17.84
N ARG A 33 -2.60 -4.75 18.47
CA ARG A 33 -2.99 -3.34 18.70
C ARG A 33 -1.89 -2.55 19.42
N SER A 34 -1.24 -3.15 20.43
CA SER A 34 -0.15 -2.53 21.18
C SER A 34 1.05 -2.20 20.28
N SER A 35 1.42 -3.09 19.34
CA SER A 35 2.46 -2.85 18.34
C SER A 35 2.14 -1.64 17.47
N LEU A 36 0.88 -1.51 17.03
CA LEU A 36 0.41 -0.34 16.28
C LEU A 36 0.43 0.95 17.09
N SER A 37 0.00 0.91 18.35
CA SER A 37 0.09 2.07 19.24
C SER A 37 1.54 2.51 19.46
N LEU A 38 2.48 1.57 19.66
CA LEU A 38 3.91 1.88 19.76
C LEU A 38 4.46 2.48 18.47
N LEU A 39 4.02 1.98 17.31
CA LEU A 39 4.40 2.48 16.00
C LEU A 39 3.93 3.93 15.78
N LEU A 40 2.67 4.22 16.11
CA LEU A 40 2.11 5.58 16.04
C LEU A 40 2.81 6.56 16.99
N ASN A 41 3.21 6.10 18.18
CA ASN A 41 3.93 6.91 19.15
C ASN A 41 5.45 7.00 18.87
N GLY A 42 5.94 6.38 17.79
CA GLY A 42 7.38 6.35 17.48
C GLY A 42 8.24 5.56 18.47
N LYS A 43 7.62 4.73 19.33
CA LYS A 43 8.27 3.92 20.37
C LYS A 43 8.42 2.44 19.98
N TYR A 44 8.21 2.12 18.70
CA TYR A 44 8.30 0.73 18.24
C TYR A 44 9.76 0.28 18.20
N PRO A 45 10.16 -0.74 19.00
CA PRO A 45 11.57 -1.14 19.13
C PRO A 45 12.07 -1.99 17.96
N GLY A 46 11.17 -2.46 17.08
CA GLY A 46 11.52 -3.31 15.94
C GLY A 46 11.75 -2.54 14.64
N SER A 47 12.21 -3.25 13.62
CA SER A 47 12.35 -2.69 12.27
C SER A 47 10.98 -2.28 11.71
N THR A 48 10.81 -0.99 11.45
CA THR A 48 9.59 -0.43 10.85
C THR A 48 9.44 -0.79 9.38
N GLY A 49 10.49 -1.30 8.72
CA GLY A 49 10.44 -1.69 7.30
C GLY A 49 9.41 -2.78 7.01
N ASN A 50 9.42 -3.86 7.80
CA ASN A 50 8.42 -4.94 7.66
C ASN A 50 7.00 -4.45 7.95
N MET A 51 6.87 -3.56 8.93
CA MET A 51 5.58 -2.98 9.30
C MET A 51 5.07 -2.04 8.20
N ALA A 52 5.95 -1.22 7.62
CA ALA A 52 5.67 -0.34 6.51
C ALA A 52 5.25 -1.13 5.26
N ALA A 53 5.99 -2.18 4.89
CA ALA A 53 5.64 -3.05 3.78
C ALA A 53 4.25 -3.69 3.97
N ARG A 54 3.94 -4.16 5.18
CA ARG A 54 2.61 -4.72 5.50
C ARG A 54 1.49 -3.68 5.48
N ILE A 55 1.76 -2.47 5.98
CA ILE A 55 0.84 -1.32 5.92
C ILE A 55 0.53 -0.96 4.47
N MET A 56 1.55 -0.82 3.63
CA MET A 56 1.40 -0.54 2.20
C MET A 56 0.61 -1.67 1.52
N ALA A 57 0.95 -2.94 1.78
CA ALA A 57 0.25 -4.10 1.21
C ALA A 57 -1.25 -4.18 1.54
N THR A 58 -1.68 -3.58 2.65
CA THR A 58 -3.06 -3.72 3.16
C THR A 58 -3.89 -2.44 2.97
N LEU A 59 -3.27 -1.28 3.12
CA LEU A 59 -3.95 0.02 3.17
C LEU A 59 -3.68 0.89 1.94
N ALA A 60 -2.66 0.60 1.13
CA ALA A 60 -2.40 1.40 -0.07
C ALA A 60 -3.52 1.24 -1.09
N VAL A 61 -3.96 2.39 -1.62
CA VAL A 61 -4.92 2.47 -2.72
C VAL A 61 -4.16 2.48 -4.04
N CYS A 62 -4.62 1.69 -5.01
CA CYS A 62 -4.02 1.65 -6.33
C CYS A 62 -4.29 2.98 -7.07
N PRO A 63 -3.26 3.72 -7.52
CA PRO A 63 -3.45 5.00 -8.21
C PRO A 63 -4.08 4.84 -9.60
N VAL A 64 -3.96 3.64 -10.20
CA VAL A 64 -4.48 3.35 -11.54
C VAL A 64 -5.99 3.06 -11.52
N TYR A 65 -6.47 2.42 -10.46
CA TYR A 65 -7.86 1.95 -10.36
C TYR A 65 -8.68 2.65 -9.27
N GLY A 66 -8.03 3.32 -8.31
CA GLY A 66 -8.69 4.01 -7.19
C GLY A 66 -9.14 3.11 -6.04
N ASP A 67 -8.88 1.80 -6.11
CA ASP A 67 -9.28 0.82 -5.10
C ASP A 67 -8.08 0.21 -4.35
N THR A 68 -8.33 -0.30 -3.14
CA THR A 68 -7.36 -1.13 -2.43
C THR A 68 -7.22 -2.49 -3.13
N ARG A 69 -5.98 -2.88 -3.45
CA ARG A 69 -5.66 -4.13 -4.14
C ARG A 69 -4.43 -4.77 -3.54
N SER A 70 -4.43 -6.09 -3.42
CA SER A 70 -3.28 -6.83 -2.93
C SER A 70 -2.09 -6.78 -3.90
N ALA A 71 -0.90 -7.00 -3.36
CA ALA A 71 0.33 -7.10 -4.15
C ALA A 71 0.25 -8.17 -5.24
N ASP A 72 -0.39 -9.32 -4.96
CA ASP A 72 -0.63 -10.41 -5.92
C ASP A 72 -1.43 -9.94 -7.14
N ILE A 73 -2.55 -9.23 -6.92
CA ILE A 73 -3.36 -8.69 -8.01
C ILE A 73 -2.54 -7.69 -8.84
N CYS A 74 -1.71 -6.89 -8.18
CA CYS A 74 -0.85 -5.93 -8.88
C CYS A 74 0.21 -6.64 -9.74
N ALA A 75 0.87 -7.66 -9.19
CA ALA A 75 1.83 -8.50 -9.91
C ALA A 75 1.18 -9.19 -11.12
N ALA A 76 0.01 -9.79 -10.97
CA ALA A 76 -0.74 -10.41 -12.06
C ALA A 76 -1.09 -9.39 -13.16
N ARG A 77 -1.49 -8.17 -12.79
CA ARG A 77 -1.78 -7.08 -13.76
C ARG A 77 -0.53 -6.59 -14.49
N ARG A 78 0.62 -6.53 -13.83
CA ARG A 78 1.90 -6.18 -14.44
C ARG A 78 2.42 -7.28 -15.37
N ALA A 79 2.17 -8.55 -15.03
CA ALA A 79 2.53 -9.70 -15.87
C ALA A 79 1.56 -9.92 -17.05
N ALA A 80 0.41 -9.25 -17.07
CA ALA A 80 -0.56 -9.38 -18.15
C ALA A 80 -0.02 -8.85 -19.49
N PRO A 81 -0.41 -9.48 -20.63
CA PRO A 81 0.04 -9.05 -21.95
C PRO A 81 -0.47 -7.64 -22.29
N ILE A 82 0.25 -6.98 -23.19
CA ILE A 82 -0.08 -5.63 -23.65
C ILE A 82 -1.47 -5.65 -24.31
N PRO A 83 -2.43 -4.86 -23.82
CA PRO A 83 -3.75 -4.80 -24.44
C PRO A 83 -3.68 -4.02 -25.76
N THR A 84 -4.09 -4.66 -26.86
CA THR A 84 -4.01 -4.09 -28.22
C THR A 84 -5.34 -3.51 -28.71
N SER A 85 -6.47 -3.95 -28.17
CA SER A 85 -7.81 -3.58 -28.67
C SER A 85 -8.47 -2.40 -27.94
N ASN A 86 -7.94 -1.96 -26.80
CA ASN A 86 -8.54 -0.89 -26.00
C ASN A 86 -7.48 0.15 -25.56
N PRO A 87 -7.56 1.41 -26.04
CA PRO A 87 -6.60 2.45 -25.70
C PRO A 87 -6.65 2.86 -24.22
N PHE A 88 -7.80 2.73 -23.55
CA PHE A 88 -7.92 3.01 -22.13
C PHE A 88 -7.19 1.94 -21.30
N ALA A 89 -7.38 0.66 -21.65
CA ALA A 89 -6.67 -0.45 -21.02
C ALA A 89 -5.15 -0.36 -21.26
N LEU A 90 -4.71 0.10 -22.44
CA LEU A 90 -3.30 0.33 -22.74
C LEU A 90 -2.69 1.42 -21.85
N ARG A 91 -3.43 2.51 -21.61
CA ARG A 91 -3.00 3.56 -20.67
C ARG A 91 -2.87 2.99 -19.26
N GLN A 92 -3.90 2.33 -18.74
CA GLN A 92 -3.87 1.71 -17.41
C GLN A 92 -2.72 0.71 -17.27
N TRP A 93 -2.47 -0.11 -18.29
CA TRP A 93 -1.36 -1.05 -18.30
C TRP A 93 -0.01 -0.34 -18.21
N ARG A 94 0.21 0.75 -18.97
CA ARG A 94 1.44 1.57 -18.88
C ARG A 94 1.65 2.16 -17.49
N GLU A 95 0.61 2.74 -16.90
CA GLU A 95 0.68 3.26 -15.52
C GLU A 95 0.99 2.14 -14.52
N CYS A 96 0.42 0.95 -14.70
CA CYS A 96 0.74 -0.22 -13.88
C CYS A 96 2.21 -0.66 -14.03
N GLN A 97 2.80 -0.60 -15.23
CA GLN A 97 4.22 -0.90 -15.43
C GLN A 97 5.12 0.08 -14.65
N GLN A 98 4.77 1.36 -14.62
CA GLN A 98 5.53 2.41 -13.93
C GLN A 98 5.26 2.50 -12.42
N CYS A 99 4.23 1.82 -11.91
CA CYS A 99 3.80 1.92 -10.51
C CYS A 99 4.77 1.20 -9.54
N ASN A 100 5.37 1.94 -8.61
CA ASN A 100 6.35 1.37 -7.66
C ASN A 100 5.78 0.91 -6.31
N LEU A 101 4.45 0.85 -6.16
CA LEU A 101 3.82 0.62 -4.84
C LEU A 101 4.11 -0.74 -4.21
N TYR A 102 4.33 -1.77 -5.03
CA TYR A 102 4.57 -3.14 -4.58
C TYR A 102 5.85 -3.72 -5.15
N THR A 103 6.75 -2.88 -5.64
CA THR A 103 8.07 -3.35 -6.08
C THR A 103 8.89 -3.58 -4.82
N GLY A 104 8.80 -4.81 -4.29
CA GLY A 104 9.86 -5.34 -3.43
C GLY A 104 11.14 -5.38 -4.25
N GLU A 105 12.23 -4.90 -3.66
CA GLU A 105 13.59 -5.13 -4.15
C GLU A 105 13.86 -6.62 -4.41
#